data_AF-A0A238XB76-F1
#
_entry.id   AF-A0A238XB76-F1
#
_cell.length_a   1.000
_cell.length_b   1.000
_cell.length_c   1.000
_cell.angle_alpha   90.00
_cell.angle_beta   90.00
_cell.angle_gamma   90.00
#
_symmetry.space_group_name_H-M   'P 1'
#
loop_
_entity.id
_entity.type
_entity.pdbx_description
1 polymer ?
#
loop_
_entity_poly.entity_id
_entity_poly.type
_entity_poly.pdbx_seq_one_letter_code
_entity_poly.pdbx_strand_id
1 'polypeptide(L)'
;MCSMEKWIQGVLPLAAIVIGLVPLSASAFVHAADARTDAGGALYAERCAVCHGINLEGQPDWRSTDADGLYPAPPHDETGHTWHHDDAMLIDYITRGGQAVLDDMGVKFTSGMPGFGPVLDEEEIEAILDYIKSTWPKRIRDLQAQR
;
A
#
# COMPACT_ATOMS: atom_id res chain seq x y z
N MET A 1 -67.75 -22.43 -41.34
CA MET A 1 -66.28 -22.43 -41.39
C MET A 1 -65.76 -21.46 -40.34
N CYS A 2 -64.67 -21.85 -39.65
CA CYS A 2 -63.91 -21.12 -38.61
C CYS A 2 -64.61 -20.95 -37.24
N SER A 3 -63.98 -21.18 -36.08
CA SER A 3 -62.69 -21.79 -35.72
C SER A 3 -62.80 -22.16 -34.22
N MET A 4 -62.31 -23.33 -33.84
CA MET A 4 -61.98 -23.64 -32.44
C MET A 4 -60.73 -22.86 -32.06
N GLU A 5 -60.68 -22.21 -30.90
CA GLU A 5 -59.40 -22.00 -30.24
C GLU A 5 -59.54 -21.97 -28.72
N LYS A 6 -58.77 -22.86 -28.11
CA LYS A 6 -58.78 -23.24 -26.70
C LYS A 6 -57.97 -22.21 -25.92
N TRP A 7 -58.54 -21.69 -24.84
CA TRP A 7 -57.82 -20.91 -23.85
C TRP A 7 -56.93 -21.84 -23.02
N ILE A 8 -55.65 -21.95 -23.37
CA ILE A 8 -54.65 -22.60 -22.52
C ILE A 8 -54.15 -21.57 -21.51
N GLN A 9 -54.48 -21.82 -20.25
CA GLN A 9 -53.94 -21.14 -19.09
C GLN A 9 -52.44 -21.44 -18.99
N GLY A 10 -51.60 -20.45 -19.25
CA GLY A 10 -50.16 -20.50 -19.01
C GLY A 10 -49.81 -19.84 -17.68
N VAL A 11 -49.66 -20.64 -16.62
CA VAL A 11 -49.03 -20.20 -15.37
C VAL A 11 -47.51 -20.22 -15.60
N LEU A 12 -46.91 -19.04 -15.76
CA LEU A 12 -45.45 -18.87 -15.78
C LEU A 12 -44.91 -19.03 -14.34
N PRO A 13 -43.97 -19.95 -14.05
CA PRO A 13 -43.35 -20.00 -12.75
C PRO A 13 -42.34 -18.84 -12.65
N LEU A 14 -42.55 -17.98 -11.65
CA LEU A 14 -41.53 -17.05 -11.17
C LEU A 14 -40.33 -17.86 -10.68
N ALA A 15 -39.28 -17.95 -11.49
CA ALA A 15 -37.98 -18.43 -11.04
C ALA A 15 -37.40 -17.38 -10.07
N ALA A 16 -37.47 -17.66 -8.78
CA ALA A 16 -36.79 -16.88 -7.76
C ALA A 16 -35.27 -17.11 -7.91
N ILE A 17 -34.57 -16.14 -8.50
CA ILE A 17 -33.10 -16.09 -8.48
C ILE A 17 -32.70 -15.72 -7.05
N VAL A 18 -32.41 -16.74 -6.23
CA VAL A 18 -31.74 -16.56 -4.96
C VAL A 18 -30.28 -16.28 -5.28
N ILE A 19 -29.90 -15.00 -5.33
CA ILE A 19 -28.48 -14.61 -5.30
C ILE A 19 -27.97 -15.00 -3.92
N GLY A 20 -27.39 -16.19 -3.82
CA GLY A 20 -26.73 -16.65 -2.60
C GLY A 20 -25.58 -15.71 -2.29
N LEU A 21 -25.63 -15.07 -1.12
CA LEU A 21 -24.52 -14.31 -0.56
C LEU A 21 -23.41 -15.33 -0.25
N VAL A 22 -22.51 -15.59 -1.21
CA VAL A 22 -21.35 -16.44 -0.97
C VAL A 22 -20.42 -15.64 -0.05
N PRO A 23 -20.19 -16.08 1.21
CA PRO A 23 -19.24 -15.38 2.06
C PRO A 23 -17.85 -15.53 1.44
N LEU A 24 -17.21 -14.41 1.10
CA LEU A 24 -15.79 -14.42 0.72
C LEU A 24 -15.02 -15.09 1.87
N SER A 25 -14.32 -16.18 1.56
CA SER A 25 -13.56 -16.95 2.54
C SER A 25 -12.36 -16.14 3.02
N ALA A 26 -12.08 -16.17 4.34
CA ALA A 26 -10.90 -15.51 4.93
C ALA A 26 -9.58 -15.91 4.24
N SER A 27 -9.50 -17.14 3.71
CA SER A 27 -8.36 -17.63 2.94
C SER A 27 -8.09 -16.84 1.66
N ALA A 28 -9.12 -16.33 0.99
CA ALA A 28 -8.95 -15.49 -0.20
C ALA A 28 -8.33 -14.13 0.14
N PHE A 29 -8.71 -13.54 1.28
CA PHE A 29 -8.11 -12.30 1.77
C PHE A 29 -6.64 -12.46 2.15
N VAL A 30 -6.27 -13.55 2.82
CA VAL A 30 -4.86 -13.82 3.16
C VAL A 30 -4.01 -14.01 1.91
N HIS A 31 -4.48 -14.81 0.92
CA HIS A 31 -3.75 -14.96 -0.35
C HIS A 31 -3.59 -13.64 -1.11
N ALA A 32 -4.61 -12.78 -1.09
CA ALA A 32 -4.51 -11.47 -1.72
C ALA A 32 -3.51 -10.56 -0.99
N ALA A 33 -3.47 -10.61 0.34
CA ALA A 33 -2.50 -9.85 1.15
C ALA A 33 -1.06 -10.33 0.91
N ASP A 34 -0.83 -11.65 0.84
CA ASP A 34 0.48 -12.22 0.53
C ASP A 34 0.92 -11.80 -0.89
N ALA A 35 0.03 -11.93 -1.89
CA ALA A 35 0.32 -11.53 -3.26
C ALA A 35 0.61 -10.02 -3.41
N ARG A 36 -0.11 -9.17 -2.66
CA ARG A 36 0.16 -7.72 -2.61
C ARG A 36 1.53 -7.44 -1.99
N THR A 37 1.84 -8.09 -0.87
CA THR A 37 3.14 -7.94 -0.17
C THR A 37 4.30 -8.37 -1.07
N ASP A 38 4.16 -9.47 -1.80
CA ASP A 38 5.16 -9.95 -2.75
C ASP A 38 5.38 -8.97 -3.92
N ALA A 39 4.30 -8.44 -4.50
CA ALA A 39 4.37 -7.42 -5.54
C ALA A 39 5.04 -6.13 -5.02
N GLY A 40 4.69 -5.70 -3.80
CA GLY A 40 5.31 -4.57 -3.13
C GLY A 40 6.81 -4.76 -2.89
N GLY A 41 7.24 -5.97 -2.53
CA GLY A 41 8.66 -6.29 -2.37
C GLY A 41 9.45 -6.20 -3.67
N ALA A 42 8.86 -6.62 -4.80
CA ALA A 42 9.48 -6.46 -6.12
C ALA A 42 9.64 -4.99 -6.51
N LEU A 43 8.59 -4.19 -6.31
CA LEU A 43 8.61 -2.75 -6.57
C LEU A 43 9.61 -2.02 -5.66
N TYR A 44 9.67 -2.37 -4.37
CA TYR A 44 10.65 -1.86 -3.43
C TYR A 44 12.09 -2.13 -3.91
N ALA A 45 12.38 -3.36 -4.33
CA ALA A 45 13.70 -3.73 -4.82
C ALA A 45 14.10 -2.95 -6.08
N GLU A 46 13.14 -2.66 -6.97
CA GLU A 46 13.39 -1.91 -8.21
C GLU A 46 13.58 -0.41 -7.96
N ARG A 47 12.81 0.18 -7.03
CA ARG A 47 12.65 1.64 -6.92
C ARG A 47 13.25 2.26 -5.66
N CYS A 48 13.21 1.54 -4.55
CA CYS A 48 13.50 2.08 -3.22
C CYS A 48 14.86 1.61 -2.67
N ALA A 49 15.21 0.35 -2.94
CA ALA A 49 16.40 -0.31 -2.39
C ALA A 49 17.73 0.36 -2.80
N VAL A 50 17.75 1.12 -3.90
CA VAL A 50 18.94 1.88 -4.33
C VAL A 50 19.41 2.89 -3.28
N CYS A 51 18.48 3.42 -2.48
CA CYS A 51 18.80 4.33 -1.38
C CYS A 51 18.56 3.68 -0.01
N HIS A 52 17.45 2.97 0.15
CA HIS A 52 17.05 2.40 1.45
C HIS A 52 17.64 1.01 1.74
N GLY A 53 18.44 0.47 0.82
CA GLY A 53 19.07 -0.84 0.96
C GLY A 53 18.12 -2.00 0.64
N ILE A 54 18.68 -3.11 0.17
CA ILE A 54 17.90 -4.29 -0.23
C ILE A 54 17.25 -5.00 0.96
N ASN A 55 17.80 -4.80 2.17
CA ASN A 55 17.30 -5.33 3.44
C ASN A 55 16.65 -4.24 4.30
N LEU A 56 16.28 -3.10 3.71
CA LEU A 56 15.66 -1.96 4.41
C LEU A 56 16.60 -1.29 5.45
N GLU A 57 17.91 -1.53 5.35
CA GLU A 57 18.92 -1.11 6.32
C GLU A 57 19.30 0.39 6.22
N GLY A 58 18.88 1.06 5.15
CA GLY A 58 19.20 2.46 4.88
C GLY A 58 20.69 2.67 4.61
N GLN A 59 21.09 3.94 4.61
CA GLN A 59 22.48 4.34 4.49
C GLN A 59 23.15 4.46 5.87
N PRO A 60 24.48 4.26 5.96
CA PRO A 60 25.24 4.56 7.18
C PRO A 60 25.04 6.02 7.61
N ASP A 61 25.14 6.26 8.92
CA ASP A 61 25.08 7.61 9.50
C ASP A 61 23.85 8.44 9.11
N TRP A 62 22.73 7.80 8.74
CA TRP A 62 21.49 8.47 8.28
C TRP A 62 20.89 9.50 9.24
N ARG A 63 21.32 9.50 10.50
CA ARG A 63 20.91 10.48 11.52
C ARG A 63 21.74 11.77 11.50
N SER A 64 22.76 11.86 10.64
CA SER A 64 23.66 12.99 10.49
C SER A 64 23.65 13.47 9.05
N THR A 65 23.74 14.79 8.84
CA THR A 65 23.86 15.35 7.50
C THR A 65 25.24 15.09 6.91
N ASP A 66 25.31 14.97 5.59
CA ASP A 66 26.57 15.04 4.86
C ASP A 66 27.09 16.50 4.75
N ALA A 67 28.14 16.69 3.93
CA ALA A 67 28.77 18.00 3.71
C ALA A 67 27.85 19.02 3.04
N ASP A 68 26.83 18.55 2.31
CA ASP A 68 25.86 19.39 1.61
C ASP A 68 24.60 19.65 2.46
N GLY A 69 24.57 19.13 3.70
CA GLY A 69 23.44 19.29 4.61
C GLY A 69 22.30 18.29 4.33
N LEU A 70 22.53 17.29 3.49
CA LEU A 70 21.55 16.28 3.12
C LEU A 70 21.58 15.12 4.12
N TYR A 71 20.40 14.67 4.54
CA TYR A 71 20.29 13.45 5.35
C TYR A 71 20.31 12.21 4.44
N PRO A 72 21.18 11.22 4.73
CA PRO A 72 21.17 9.93 4.05
C PRO A 72 19.83 9.21 4.24
N ALA A 73 19.51 8.29 3.32
CA ALA A 73 18.26 7.56 3.36
C ALA A 73 18.14 6.73 4.66
N PRO A 74 17.08 6.92 5.47
CA PRO A 74 16.91 6.18 6.71
C PRO A 74 16.55 4.70 6.45
N PRO A 75 16.83 3.80 7.39
CA PRO A 75 16.30 2.45 7.36
C PRO A 75 14.77 2.46 7.39
N HIS A 76 14.18 1.53 6.67
CA HIS A 76 12.76 1.22 6.75
C HIS A 76 12.49 0.02 7.68
N ASP A 77 13.52 -0.62 8.25
CA ASP A 77 13.38 -1.65 9.29
C ASP A 77 13.03 -1.07 10.68
N GLU A 78 13.07 -1.93 11.70
CA GLU A 78 12.76 -1.57 13.10
C GLU A 78 13.67 -0.49 13.70
N THR A 79 14.87 -0.27 13.14
CA THR A 79 15.87 0.69 13.63
C THR A 79 15.64 2.10 13.11
N GLY A 80 14.78 2.23 12.09
CA GLY A 80 14.36 3.48 11.46
C GLY A 80 13.29 4.24 12.22
N HIS A 81 12.63 5.16 11.52
CA HIS A 81 11.55 5.98 12.09
C HIS A 81 10.25 5.93 11.29
N THR A 82 10.20 5.21 10.17
CA THR A 82 9.05 5.14 9.26
C THR A 82 7.75 4.80 9.98
N TRP A 83 7.81 3.83 10.90
CA TRP A 83 6.68 3.34 11.68
C TRP A 83 6.09 4.37 12.68
N HIS A 84 6.71 5.54 12.86
CA HIS A 84 6.12 6.61 13.66
C HIS A 84 5.01 7.39 12.92
N HIS A 85 4.91 7.23 11.61
CA HIS A 85 4.02 8.00 10.75
C HIS A 85 2.80 7.16 10.31
N ASP A 86 1.67 7.83 10.14
CA ASP A 86 0.46 7.22 9.60
C ASP A 86 0.56 6.95 8.09
N ASP A 87 -0.32 6.09 7.59
CA ASP A 87 -0.31 5.66 6.20
C ASP A 87 -0.54 6.81 5.23
N ALA A 88 -1.40 7.77 5.57
CA ALA A 88 -1.70 8.89 4.69
C ALA A 88 -0.46 9.78 4.49
N MET A 89 0.27 10.06 5.56
CA MET A 89 1.55 10.78 5.50
C MET A 89 2.58 9.99 4.69
N LEU A 90 2.69 8.67 4.90
CA LEU A 90 3.66 7.84 4.16
C LEU A 90 3.36 7.79 2.66
N ILE A 91 2.10 7.61 2.27
CA ILE A 91 1.66 7.63 0.87
C ILE A 91 1.96 8.99 0.25
N ASP A 92 1.66 10.08 0.94
CA ASP A 92 1.92 11.44 0.46
C ASP A 92 3.43 11.72 0.26
N TYR A 93 4.25 11.25 1.21
CA TYR A 93 5.71 11.37 1.17
C TYR A 93 6.31 10.61 -0.02
N ILE A 94 5.80 9.42 -0.33
CA ILE A 94 6.23 8.64 -1.51
C ILE A 94 5.72 9.30 -2.79
N THR A 95 4.47 9.76 -2.81
CA THR A 95 3.83 10.34 -4.00
C THR A 95 4.51 11.63 -4.44
N ARG A 96 4.68 12.58 -3.52
CA ARG A 96 5.18 13.93 -3.83
C ARG A 96 6.68 14.10 -3.61
N GLY A 97 7.31 13.18 -2.87
CA GLY A 97 8.70 13.28 -2.44
C GLY A 97 8.83 14.07 -1.15
N GLY A 98 9.92 13.84 -0.44
CA GLY A 98 10.05 14.30 0.94
C GLY A 98 10.13 15.80 1.10
N GLN A 99 10.80 16.50 0.19
CA GLN A 99 10.96 17.95 0.31
C GLN A 99 9.62 18.69 0.20
N ALA A 100 8.75 18.27 -0.73
CA ALA A 100 7.44 18.90 -0.93
C ALA A 100 6.55 18.77 0.32
N VAL A 101 6.54 17.59 0.95
CA VAL A 101 5.76 17.38 2.19
C VAL A 101 6.34 18.18 3.35
N LEU A 102 7.67 18.20 3.52
CA LEU A 102 8.32 18.95 4.60
C LEU A 102 8.14 20.46 4.48
N ASP A 103 8.15 21.00 3.26
CA ASP A 103 7.92 22.41 2.97
C ASP A 103 6.50 22.83 3.38
N ASP A 104 5.48 22.03 3.05
CA ASP A 104 4.08 22.27 3.46
C ASP A 104 3.92 22.26 4.99
N MET A 105 4.71 21.44 5.69
CA MET A 105 4.74 21.36 7.15
C MET A 105 5.58 22.48 7.80
N GLY A 106 6.31 23.27 7.03
CA GLY A 106 7.23 24.30 7.54
C GLY A 106 8.42 23.73 8.31
N VAL A 107 8.79 22.47 8.07
CA VAL A 107 9.89 21.79 8.75
C VAL A 107 11.21 22.11 8.05
N LYS A 108 12.16 22.66 8.80
CA LYS A 108 13.52 22.91 8.27
C LYS A 108 14.33 21.62 8.25
N PHE A 109 14.15 20.85 7.19
CA PHE A 109 14.89 19.61 6.92
C PHE A 109 15.06 19.46 5.40
N THR A 110 16.26 19.09 4.96
CA THR A 110 16.55 18.85 3.53
C THR A 110 16.39 17.38 3.23
N SER A 111 15.39 17.01 2.42
CA SER A 111 15.16 15.62 2.01
C SER A 111 15.62 15.38 0.58
N GLY A 112 16.34 14.28 0.38
CA GLY A 112 16.75 13.80 -0.94
C GLY A 112 15.77 12.83 -1.58
N MET A 113 14.64 12.53 -0.92
CA MET A 113 13.68 11.54 -1.40
C MET A 113 12.85 12.11 -2.56
N PRO A 114 12.97 11.57 -3.79
CA PRO A 114 12.19 12.04 -4.92
C PRO A 114 10.72 11.63 -4.79
N GLY A 115 9.84 12.31 -5.52
CA GLY A 115 8.44 11.90 -5.65
C GLY A 115 8.27 10.82 -6.71
N PHE A 116 7.46 9.80 -6.40
CA PHE A 116 7.21 8.65 -7.25
C PHE A 116 5.83 8.65 -7.92
N GLY A 117 4.94 9.60 -7.61
CA GLY A 117 3.60 9.67 -8.20
C GLY A 117 3.52 9.69 -9.74
N PRO A 118 4.53 10.14 -10.49
CA PRO A 118 4.54 10.00 -11.95
C PRO A 118 4.80 8.58 -12.48
N VAL A 119 5.28 7.66 -11.63
CA VAL A 119 5.73 6.31 -12.03
C VAL A 119 5.14 5.18 -11.19
N LEU A 120 4.50 5.49 -10.06
CA LEU A 120 3.76 4.55 -9.22
C LEU A 120 2.34 5.06 -9.02
N ASP A 121 1.35 4.18 -9.12
CA ASP A 121 -0.01 4.46 -8.67
C ASP A 121 -0.16 4.24 -7.15
N GLU A 122 -1.34 4.57 -6.61
CA GLU A 122 -1.60 4.49 -5.17
C GLU A 122 -1.59 3.03 -4.70
N GLU A 123 -2.14 2.09 -5.47
CA GLU A 123 -2.13 0.67 -5.13
C GLU A 123 -0.71 0.08 -5.08
N GLU A 124 0.18 0.50 -5.97
CA GLU A 124 1.59 0.14 -5.96
C GLU A 124 2.33 0.72 -4.74
N ILE A 125 2.04 1.97 -4.37
CA ILE A 125 2.59 2.60 -3.16
C ILE A 125 2.12 1.87 -1.90
N GLU A 126 0.82 1.55 -1.80
CA GLU A 126 0.29 0.74 -0.71
C GLU A 126 0.96 -0.62 -0.62
N ALA A 127 1.15 -1.31 -1.76
CA ALA A 127 1.82 -2.59 -1.80
C ALA A 127 3.26 -2.50 -1.27
N ILE A 128 4.02 -1.47 -1.65
CA ILE A 128 5.37 -1.21 -1.13
C ILE A 128 5.33 -0.99 0.39
N LEU A 129 4.36 -0.21 0.90
CA LEU A 129 4.22 0.02 2.33
C LEU A 129 3.84 -1.26 3.08
N ASP A 130 2.96 -2.09 2.52
CA ASP A 130 2.60 -3.40 3.09
C ASP A 130 3.83 -4.32 3.17
N TYR A 131 4.67 -4.34 2.14
CA TYR A 131 5.96 -5.04 2.17
C TYR A 131 6.86 -4.52 3.29
N ILE A 132 7.08 -3.21 3.38
CA ILE A 132 7.91 -2.61 4.44
C ILE A 132 7.37 -2.99 5.82
N LYS A 133 6.06 -2.80 6.05
CA LYS A 133 5.37 -3.14 7.30
C LYS A 133 5.50 -4.62 7.64
N SER A 134 5.49 -5.51 6.65
CA SER A 134 5.58 -6.96 6.86
C SER A 134 6.89 -7.36 7.56
N THR A 135 7.96 -6.57 7.39
CA THR A 135 9.29 -6.80 7.98
C THR A 135 9.37 -6.44 9.47
N TRP A 136 8.45 -5.60 9.97
CA TRP A 136 8.53 -5.12 11.33
C TRP A 136 8.12 -6.18 12.35
N PRO A 137 8.76 -6.21 13.54
CA PRO A 137 8.25 -6.96 14.67
C PRO A 137 6.79 -6.61 14.94
N LYS A 138 6.01 -7.61 15.38
CA LYS A 138 4.58 -7.44 15.67
C LYS A 138 4.29 -6.20 16.52
N ARG A 139 5.11 -5.94 17.54
CA ARG A 139 4.97 -4.76 18.42
C ARG A 139 5.02 -3.44 17.64
N ILE A 140 5.91 -3.30 16.65
CA ILE A 140 6.04 -2.08 15.86
C ILE A 140 4.85 -1.94 14.90
N ARG A 141 4.42 -3.04 14.26
CA ARG A 141 3.18 -3.03 13.45
C ARG A 141 1.97 -2.60 14.27
N ASP A 142 1.83 -3.13 15.48
CA ASP A 142 0.71 -2.79 16.37
C ASP A 142 0.74 -1.31 16.81
N LEU A 143 1.93 -0.72 16.97
CA LEU A 143 2.09 0.71 17.27
C LEU A 143 1.77 1.60 16.07
N GLN A 144 2.21 1.20 14.87
CA GLN A 144 1.96 1.96 13.66
C GLN A 144 0.48 1.92 13.25
N ALA A 145 -0.20 0.78 13.46
CA ALA A 145 -1.64 0.66 13.22
C ALA A 145 -2.52 1.54 14.14
N GLN A 146 -1.92 2.24 15.12
CA GLN A 146 -2.59 3.20 16.01
C GLN A 146 -2.28 4.66 15.64
N ARG A 147 -1.56 4.91 14.54
CA ARG A 147 -1.25 6.25 14.06
C ARG A 147 -2.43 6.85 13.31
#